data_AF-A0A7Y5QFX1-F1
#
_entry.id   AF-A0A7Y5QFX1-F1
#
_cell.length_a   1.000
_cell.length_b   1.000
_cell.length_c   1.000
_cell.angle_alpha   90.00
_cell.angle_beta   90.00
_cell.angle_gamma   90.00
#
_symmetry.space_group_name_H-M   'P 1'
#
loop_
_entity.id
_entity.type
_entity.pdbx_description
1 polymer ?
#
loop_
_entity_poly.entity_id
_entity_poly.type
_entity_poly.pdbx_seq_one_letter_code
_entity_poly.pdbx_strand_id
1 'polypeptide(L)'
;MDLFVEKDTDLMRSTFVAIGLAALFERLPARGVADVRIIDLGSAYRVQVPYDRETALDHLAARGGRLPVLIPAIRKAFSEKERKTLDVSPEDELRFKYVPQGFITTHIVEYEAEQAIAKAAPKKRVKDERQEGDAPQPHRDYPLWAHLCSYFNKGSTMRVGYPNVLHAWHAHHGEVASATLDAVISTYLDYPNATDDLRSWWAREVYPALTYRDFEIRPDISSLAAVSPSTAKGGYATTAAAILTEDTPEEFWLVMYLAFAGFMIAAMPFTLGSDVLTFYPLPKDISVASLRADMDAYREDADVRSLYSFSNLMMRPKLDALAIITFYLSMVRHFRTAIPTGFLDEYAGSFSGIAGYYYKDIGGTQIAFDETIFALPPWLPKSAAGDTDALQGAEALLKLHHDMVSYLRGKPPKNALTADELIVLKAYRTFITTGTIDDWIDFAIQYHFYRFARIGEMYHPDLPLDVFERTILSMKPQHYQAILENEGFRNIAAAIRHCTITTLYLEKVKKIDTGFKVRHGLGDDLLRHADDADSSLFVADLTRFLHDYARESSNVQASDPNKVRPFVTESDLFQVIGVIDAYGTGPVAHLLVAAGYASAYRKSDDSQS
;
A
#
# COMPACT_ATOMS: atom_id res chain seq x y z
N MET A 1 20.08 -23.96 6.15
CA MET A 1 21.14 -23.17 5.50
C MET A 1 20.69 -21.73 5.37
N ASP A 2 21.61 -20.78 5.37
CA ASP A 2 21.31 -19.37 5.14
C ASP A 2 21.73 -19.00 3.71
N LEU A 3 20.83 -18.41 2.96
CA LEU A 3 21.09 -17.87 1.62
C LEU A 3 20.94 -16.35 1.65
N PHE A 4 21.67 -15.63 0.82
CA PHE A 4 21.70 -14.17 0.80
C PHE A 4 21.31 -13.65 -0.57
N VAL A 5 20.38 -12.70 -0.65
CA VAL A 5 20.03 -11.98 -1.88
C VAL A 5 20.40 -10.53 -1.71
N GLU A 6 21.30 -10.02 -2.55
CA GLU A 6 21.72 -8.63 -2.48
C GLU A 6 20.57 -7.67 -2.78
N LYS A 7 20.56 -6.53 -2.05
CA LYS A 7 19.77 -5.37 -2.46
C LYS A 7 20.63 -4.51 -3.36
N ASP A 8 20.42 -4.64 -4.66
CA ASP A 8 21.05 -3.80 -5.67
C ASP A 8 20.28 -2.48 -5.84
N THR A 9 20.55 -1.75 -6.93
CA THR A 9 19.85 -0.51 -7.28
C THR A 9 18.37 -0.73 -7.67
N ASP A 10 17.90 -1.97 -7.76
CA ASP A 10 16.52 -2.33 -8.03
C ASP A 10 15.91 -3.03 -6.80
N LEU A 11 15.40 -2.22 -5.87
CA LEU A 11 14.81 -2.71 -4.63
C LEU A 11 13.63 -3.67 -4.90
N MET A 12 12.85 -3.42 -5.95
CA MET A 12 11.73 -4.27 -6.33
C MET A 12 12.22 -5.64 -6.79
N ARG A 13 13.19 -5.67 -7.72
CA ARG A 13 13.75 -6.94 -8.21
C ARG A 13 14.37 -7.74 -7.08
N SER A 14 15.28 -7.15 -6.30
CA SER A 14 15.96 -7.85 -5.21
C SER A 14 14.97 -8.40 -4.17
N THR A 15 13.94 -7.63 -3.82
CA THR A 15 12.86 -8.09 -2.94
C THR A 15 12.09 -9.26 -3.53
N PHE A 16 11.70 -9.18 -4.80
CA PHE A 16 11.00 -10.29 -5.45
C PHE A 16 11.88 -11.53 -5.64
N VAL A 17 13.18 -11.38 -5.93
CA VAL A 17 14.12 -12.51 -6.00
C VAL A 17 14.22 -13.19 -4.64
N ALA A 18 14.33 -12.45 -3.53
CA ALA A 18 14.36 -13.01 -2.19
C ALA A 18 13.08 -13.81 -1.87
N ILE A 19 11.90 -13.26 -2.22
CA ILE A 19 10.62 -13.93 -2.04
C ILE A 19 10.51 -15.18 -2.94
N GLY A 20 10.92 -15.09 -4.20
CA GLY A 20 10.93 -16.20 -5.14
C GLY A 20 11.87 -17.33 -4.72
N LEU A 21 13.06 -16.98 -4.22
CA LEU A 21 14.04 -17.93 -3.69
C LEU A 21 13.48 -18.62 -2.44
N ALA A 22 12.88 -17.87 -1.52
CA ALA A 22 12.23 -18.44 -0.35
C ALA A 22 11.08 -19.39 -0.75
N ALA A 23 10.28 -19.03 -1.75
CA ALA A 23 9.21 -19.88 -2.26
C ALA A 23 9.71 -21.16 -2.95
N LEU A 24 10.88 -21.14 -3.59
CA LEU A 24 11.53 -22.33 -4.13
C LEU A 24 11.78 -23.37 -3.02
N PHE A 25 12.43 -22.94 -1.93
CA PHE A 25 12.75 -23.83 -0.82
C PHE A 25 11.50 -24.21 -0.01
N GLU A 26 10.53 -23.32 0.17
CA GLU A 26 9.28 -23.69 0.85
C GLU A 26 8.51 -24.79 0.12
N ARG A 27 8.52 -24.80 -1.23
CA ARG A 27 7.81 -25.79 -2.06
C ARG A 27 8.60 -27.06 -2.38
N LEU A 28 9.86 -27.12 -1.98
CA LEU A 28 10.74 -28.24 -2.31
C LEU A 28 10.37 -29.52 -1.54
N PRO A 29 10.11 -29.50 -0.22
CA PRO A 29 9.64 -30.68 0.50
C PRO A 29 8.30 -31.21 -0.06
N ALA A 30 8.14 -32.53 -0.13
CA ALA A 30 6.89 -33.14 -0.57
C ALA A 30 5.80 -33.15 0.52
N ARG A 31 6.18 -33.01 1.79
CA ARG A 31 5.27 -33.02 2.95
C ARG A 31 5.73 -32.01 4.00
N GLY A 32 4.80 -31.15 4.42
CA GLY A 32 5.05 -30.10 5.41
C GLY A 32 5.56 -28.81 4.78
N VAL A 33 5.14 -27.69 5.35
CA VAL A 33 5.65 -26.36 5.01
C VAL A 33 6.95 -26.19 5.79
N ALA A 34 8.07 -26.10 5.07
CA ALA A 34 9.32 -25.65 5.68
C ALA A 34 9.13 -24.19 6.09
N ASP A 35 9.41 -23.83 7.35
CA ASP A 35 9.40 -22.44 7.82
C ASP A 35 10.61 -21.69 7.23
N VAL A 36 10.54 -21.39 5.93
CA VAL A 36 11.54 -20.61 5.22
C VAL A 36 11.26 -19.14 5.49
N ARG A 37 12.24 -18.45 6.09
CA ARG A 37 12.09 -17.06 6.54
C ARG A 37 12.93 -16.12 5.70
N ILE A 38 12.40 -14.91 5.48
CA ILE A 38 13.09 -13.80 4.82
C ILE A 38 13.40 -12.76 5.89
N ILE A 39 14.68 -12.44 6.04
CA ILE A 39 15.19 -11.55 7.08
C ILE A 39 15.99 -10.42 6.44
N ASP A 40 15.59 -9.18 6.67
CA ASP A 40 16.27 -8.00 6.18
C ASP A 40 17.52 -7.70 7.01
N LEU A 41 18.69 -7.71 6.37
CA LEU A 41 19.99 -7.38 6.98
C LEU A 41 20.49 -5.97 6.60
N GLY A 42 19.63 -5.13 6.00
CA GLY A 42 20.00 -3.83 5.47
C GLY A 42 20.40 -3.92 3.99
N SER A 43 21.63 -4.33 3.69
CA SER A 43 22.18 -4.40 2.32
C SER A 43 21.84 -5.69 1.56
N ALA A 44 21.25 -6.67 2.24
CA ALA A 44 20.84 -7.95 1.66
C ALA A 44 19.65 -8.52 2.42
N TYR A 45 18.91 -9.43 1.79
CA TYR A 45 17.97 -10.31 2.45
C TYR A 45 18.65 -11.65 2.77
N ARG A 46 18.49 -12.15 3.98
CA ARG A 46 18.81 -13.53 4.36
C ARG A 46 17.57 -14.39 4.21
N VAL A 47 17.62 -15.38 3.33
CA VAL A 47 16.63 -16.46 3.20
C VAL A 47 17.09 -17.63 4.05
N GLN A 48 16.51 -17.76 5.24
CA GLN A 48 16.80 -18.85 6.17
C GLN A 48 15.99 -20.08 5.80
N VAL A 49 16.67 -21.14 5.40
CA VAL A 49 16.07 -22.43 5.01
C VAL A 49 16.31 -23.44 6.15
N PRO A 50 15.28 -24.15 6.66
CA PRO A 50 15.40 -24.99 7.86
C PRO A 50 16.09 -26.35 7.63
N TYR A 51 16.71 -26.55 6.47
CA TYR A 51 17.45 -27.75 6.10
C TYR A 51 18.72 -27.39 5.34
N ASP A 52 19.63 -28.36 5.18
CA ASP A 52 20.91 -28.17 4.49
C ASP A 52 20.83 -28.46 2.99
N ARG A 53 21.97 -28.28 2.30
CA ARG A 53 22.10 -28.48 0.84
C ARG A 53 21.78 -29.90 0.41
N GLU A 54 22.26 -30.91 1.15
CA GLU A 54 22.03 -32.32 0.83
C GLU A 54 20.54 -32.67 0.95
N THR A 55 19.90 -32.26 2.04
CA THR A 55 18.47 -32.44 2.25
C THR A 55 17.63 -31.76 1.16
N ALA A 56 18.07 -30.58 0.67
CA ALA A 56 17.40 -29.91 -0.45
C ALA A 56 17.43 -30.77 -1.73
N LEU A 57 18.58 -31.34 -2.06
CA LEU A 57 18.73 -32.22 -3.22
C LEU A 57 17.93 -33.52 -3.06
N ASP A 58 17.88 -34.08 -1.85
CA ASP A 58 17.03 -35.24 -1.53
C ASP A 58 15.54 -34.93 -1.71
N HIS A 59 15.08 -33.75 -1.28
CA HIS A 59 13.71 -33.30 -1.53
C HIS A 59 13.42 -33.19 -3.03
N LEU A 60 14.34 -32.68 -3.83
CA LEU A 60 14.19 -32.64 -5.29
C LEU A 60 14.17 -34.05 -5.90
N ALA A 61 15.05 -34.96 -5.45
CA ALA A 61 15.09 -36.35 -5.89
C ALA A 61 13.77 -37.07 -5.57
N ALA A 62 13.20 -36.85 -4.38
CA ALA A 62 11.90 -37.38 -3.99
C ALA A 62 10.73 -36.88 -4.86
N ARG A 63 10.89 -35.74 -5.55
CA ARG A 63 9.95 -35.21 -6.56
C ARG A 63 10.19 -35.76 -7.97
N GLY A 64 11.04 -36.78 -8.11
CA GLY A 64 11.43 -37.34 -9.40
C GLY A 64 12.36 -36.40 -10.20
N GLY A 65 13.16 -35.58 -9.50
CA GLY A 65 14.08 -34.64 -10.15
C GLY A 65 13.38 -33.51 -10.88
N ARG A 66 12.21 -33.06 -10.41
CA ARG A 66 11.48 -31.94 -11.00
C ARG A 66 11.43 -30.77 -10.04
N LEU A 67 11.92 -29.62 -10.50
CA LEU A 67 11.79 -28.36 -9.76
C LEU A 67 10.30 -28.03 -9.54
N PRO A 68 9.94 -27.45 -8.38
CA PRO A 68 8.58 -27.03 -8.13
C PRO A 68 8.16 -25.91 -9.09
N VAL A 69 6.88 -25.90 -9.49
CA VAL A 69 6.31 -24.79 -10.27
C VAL A 69 6.10 -23.61 -9.33
N LEU A 70 6.74 -22.47 -9.61
CA LEU A 70 6.61 -21.26 -8.80
C LEU A 70 5.63 -20.25 -9.39
N ILE A 71 5.59 -20.13 -10.72
CA ILE A 71 4.69 -19.24 -11.47
C ILE A 71 3.74 -20.05 -12.37
N PRO A 72 2.49 -19.60 -12.58
CA PRO A 72 1.54 -20.29 -13.45
C PRO A 72 1.87 -20.10 -14.94
N ALA A 73 1.43 -21.02 -15.78
CA ALA A 73 1.35 -20.80 -17.21
C ALA A 73 0.10 -19.97 -17.52
N ILE A 74 0.26 -18.78 -18.10
CA ILE A 74 -0.87 -17.88 -18.40
C ILE A 74 -1.22 -18.03 -19.88
N ARG A 75 -2.24 -18.84 -20.18
CA ARG A 75 -2.75 -19.01 -21.54
C ARG A 75 -3.47 -17.74 -21.97
N LYS A 76 -2.99 -17.16 -23.06
CA LYS A 76 -3.53 -15.97 -23.71
C LYS A 76 -3.77 -16.26 -25.19
N ALA A 77 -4.74 -15.59 -25.80
CA ALA A 77 -4.97 -15.58 -27.23
C ALA A 77 -3.72 -15.12 -27.99
N PHE A 78 -3.37 -15.88 -29.01
CA PHE A 78 -2.33 -15.53 -29.96
C PHE A 78 -2.65 -14.20 -30.67
N SER A 79 -1.62 -13.40 -30.87
CA SER A 79 -1.68 -12.21 -31.73
C SER A 79 -2.01 -12.60 -33.17
N GLU A 80 -2.44 -11.63 -33.97
CA GLU A 80 -2.78 -11.89 -35.38
C GLU A 80 -1.62 -12.51 -36.17
N LYS A 81 -0.38 -12.07 -35.90
CA LYS A 81 0.82 -12.63 -36.54
C LYS A 81 1.02 -14.09 -36.13
N GLU A 82 0.89 -14.40 -34.84
CA GLU A 82 1.06 -15.76 -34.32
C GLU A 82 -0.02 -16.71 -34.84
N ARG A 83 -1.28 -16.25 -34.91
CA ARG A 83 -2.37 -17.03 -35.51
C ARG A 83 -2.09 -17.36 -36.97
N LYS A 84 -1.66 -16.37 -37.77
CA LYS A 84 -1.30 -16.60 -39.18
C LYS A 84 -0.17 -17.63 -39.32
N THR A 85 0.81 -17.63 -38.41
CA THR A 85 1.86 -18.65 -38.39
C THR A 85 1.30 -20.04 -38.09
N LEU A 86 0.43 -20.15 -37.08
CA LEU A 86 -0.20 -21.43 -36.70
C LEU A 86 -1.20 -21.94 -37.75
N ASP A 87 -1.90 -21.06 -38.46
CA ASP A 87 -2.80 -21.45 -39.55
C ASP A 87 -2.02 -22.08 -40.73
N VAL A 88 -0.79 -21.63 -40.96
CA VAL A 88 0.12 -22.18 -41.99
C VAL A 88 0.81 -23.44 -41.48
N SER A 89 1.20 -23.47 -40.21
CA SER A 89 1.90 -24.60 -39.57
C SER A 89 1.29 -24.91 -38.20
N PRO A 90 0.24 -25.76 -38.13
CA PRO A 90 -0.44 -26.08 -36.87
C PRO A 90 0.43 -26.82 -35.85
N GLU A 91 1.50 -27.47 -36.31
CA GLU A 91 2.47 -28.18 -35.47
C GLU A 91 3.64 -27.29 -35.03
N ASP A 92 3.62 -26.00 -35.36
CA ASP A 92 4.67 -25.06 -34.96
C ASP A 92 4.79 -24.96 -33.43
N GLU A 93 6.02 -24.84 -32.94
CA GLU A 93 6.38 -24.71 -31.52
C GLU A 93 5.62 -23.54 -30.85
N LEU A 94 5.24 -22.53 -31.64
CA LEU A 94 4.44 -21.39 -31.19
C LEU A 94 3.15 -21.79 -30.46
N ARG A 95 2.57 -22.97 -30.72
CA ARG A 95 1.38 -23.45 -30.01
C ARG A 95 1.61 -23.65 -28.51
N PHE A 96 2.86 -23.88 -28.10
CA PHE A 96 3.27 -24.09 -26.72
C PHE A 96 3.78 -22.82 -26.05
N LYS A 97 3.91 -21.70 -26.79
CA LYS A 97 4.47 -20.43 -26.28
C LYS A 97 3.97 -19.99 -24.90
N TYR A 98 2.68 -20.16 -24.62
CA TYR A 98 2.11 -19.71 -23.34
C TYR A 98 1.97 -20.85 -22.31
N VAL A 99 2.02 -22.10 -22.77
CA VAL A 99 1.84 -23.28 -21.95
C VAL A 99 2.80 -24.37 -22.46
N PRO A 100 3.90 -24.65 -21.74
CA PRO A 100 4.79 -25.75 -22.05
C PRO A 100 4.06 -27.09 -22.25
N GLN A 101 4.61 -27.96 -23.09
CA GLN A 101 4.04 -29.29 -23.25
C GLN A 101 4.17 -30.07 -21.94
N GLY A 102 3.07 -30.71 -21.53
CA GLY A 102 3.01 -31.47 -20.27
C GLY A 102 3.06 -30.60 -19.00
N PHE A 103 2.82 -29.29 -19.11
CA PHE A 103 2.70 -28.42 -17.95
C PHE A 103 1.54 -28.85 -17.03
N ILE A 104 1.71 -28.66 -15.72
CA ILE A 104 0.74 -29.12 -14.72
C ILE A 104 -0.57 -28.33 -14.89
N THR A 105 -1.66 -29.02 -15.19
CA THR A 105 -2.95 -28.40 -15.54
C THR A 105 -3.51 -27.50 -14.46
N THR A 106 -3.30 -27.82 -13.18
CA THR A 106 -3.74 -26.98 -12.04
C THR A 106 -2.98 -25.66 -11.93
N HIS A 107 -1.90 -25.48 -12.68
CA HIS A 107 -1.11 -24.26 -12.75
C HIS A 107 -1.27 -23.53 -14.09
N ILE A 108 -2.27 -23.90 -14.89
CA ILE A 108 -2.63 -23.20 -16.13
C ILE A 108 -3.78 -22.24 -15.82
N VAL A 109 -3.60 -20.98 -16.22
CA VAL A 109 -4.58 -19.91 -16.10
C VAL A 109 -5.14 -19.59 -17.48
N GLU A 110 -6.47 -19.54 -17.59
CA GLU A 110 -7.19 -19.15 -18.81
C GLU A 110 -7.50 -17.65 -18.79
N TYR A 111 -6.56 -16.83 -19.28
CA TYR A 111 -6.62 -15.37 -19.10
C TYR A 111 -7.86 -14.72 -19.74
N GLU A 112 -8.26 -15.13 -20.94
CA GLU A 112 -9.44 -14.58 -21.62
C GLU A 112 -10.73 -14.86 -20.86
N ALA A 113 -10.84 -16.04 -20.24
CA ALA A 113 -12.01 -16.41 -19.45
C ALA A 113 -12.13 -15.51 -18.21
N GLU A 114 -11.01 -15.33 -17.50
CA GLU A 114 -10.93 -14.45 -16.32
C GLU A 114 -11.15 -12.98 -16.67
N GLN A 115 -10.61 -12.53 -17.81
CA GLN A 115 -10.87 -11.20 -18.33
C GLN A 115 -12.34 -11.00 -18.68
N ALA A 116 -13.02 -12.02 -19.24
CA ALA A 116 -14.44 -11.94 -19.55
C ALA A 116 -15.28 -11.82 -18.26
N ILE A 117 -14.93 -12.58 -17.21
CA ILE A 117 -15.55 -12.48 -15.88
C ILE A 117 -15.35 -11.07 -15.32
N ALA A 118 -14.12 -10.55 -15.31
CA ALA A 118 -13.80 -9.22 -14.81
C ALA A 118 -14.50 -8.08 -15.58
N LYS A 119 -14.73 -8.25 -16.89
CA LYS A 119 -15.49 -7.29 -17.71
C LYS A 119 -16.99 -7.38 -17.48
N ALA A 120 -17.52 -8.58 -17.20
CA ALA A 120 -18.91 -8.81 -16.88
C ALA A 120 -19.29 -8.36 -15.46
N ALA A 121 -18.30 -8.27 -14.55
CA ALA A 121 -18.49 -7.77 -13.21
C ALA A 121 -19.09 -6.34 -13.23
N PRO A 122 -20.18 -6.09 -12.48
CA PRO A 122 -20.89 -4.83 -12.53
C PRO A 122 -20.01 -3.68 -12.01
N LYS A 123 -19.70 -2.72 -12.89
CA LYS A 123 -18.91 -1.51 -12.54
C LYS A 123 -19.72 -0.41 -11.86
N LYS A 124 -21.03 -0.58 -11.63
CA LYS A 124 -21.86 0.41 -10.96
C LYS A 124 -22.04 0.01 -9.49
N ARG A 125 -21.69 0.92 -8.56
CA ARG A 125 -22.33 0.98 -7.23
C ARG A 125 -23.81 1.28 -7.47
N VAL A 126 -24.63 0.25 -7.71
CA VAL A 126 -26.07 0.40 -7.80
C VAL A 126 -26.57 0.68 -6.39
N LYS A 127 -27.33 1.77 -6.25
CA LYS A 127 -27.82 2.32 -4.99
C LYS A 127 -28.99 1.52 -4.38
N ASP A 128 -29.40 0.45 -5.05
CA ASP A 128 -30.53 -0.39 -4.67
C ASP A 128 -30.03 -1.78 -4.29
N GLU A 129 -30.55 -2.27 -3.17
CA GLU A 129 -30.45 -3.63 -2.63
C GLU A 129 -30.77 -4.66 -3.72
N ARG A 130 -29.78 -5.05 -4.52
CA ARG A 130 -29.81 -6.33 -5.20
C ARG A 130 -29.28 -7.36 -4.23
N GLN A 131 -30.01 -8.47 -4.11
CA GLN A 131 -29.49 -9.70 -3.54
C GLN A 131 -28.12 -9.97 -4.17
N GLU A 132 -27.08 -9.98 -3.34
CA GLU A 132 -25.66 -10.08 -3.68
C GLU A 132 -25.29 -11.48 -4.17
N GLY A 133 -26.22 -12.16 -4.86
CA GLY A 133 -26.06 -13.51 -5.37
C GLY A 133 -25.68 -13.54 -6.85
N ASP A 134 -24.60 -14.26 -7.15
CA ASP A 134 -24.32 -14.94 -8.41
C ASP A 134 -23.60 -14.21 -9.55
N ALA A 135 -23.12 -12.97 -9.39
CA ALA A 135 -22.18 -12.44 -10.38
C ALA A 135 -20.82 -13.19 -10.24
N PRO A 136 -20.31 -13.86 -11.30
CA PRO A 136 -19.03 -14.55 -11.21
C PRO A 136 -17.95 -13.53 -10.87
N GLN A 137 -17.17 -13.82 -9.83
CA GLN A 137 -16.04 -13.00 -9.44
C GLN A 137 -14.78 -13.54 -10.13
N PRO A 138 -13.92 -12.65 -10.65
CA PRO A 138 -12.66 -13.08 -11.25
C PRO A 138 -11.79 -13.72 -10.15
N HIS A 139 -10.86 -14.57 -10.58
CA HIS A 139 -9.87 -15.15 -9.69
C HIS A 139 -9.12 -14.05 -8.92
N ARG A 140 -8.75 -14.33 -7.66
CA ARG A 140 -8.08 -13.37 -6.77
C ARG A 140 -6.79 -12.79 -7.36
N ASP A 141 -6.07 -13.61 -8.13
CA ASP A 141 -4.81 -13.24 -8.79
C ASP A 141 -5.00 -12.61 -10.18
N TYR A 142 -6.24 -12.40 -10.64
CA TYR A 142 -6.51 -11.73 -11.91
C TYR A 142 -5.80 -10.38 -12.06
N PRO A 143 -5.70 -9.50 -11.04
CA PRO A 143 -4.94 -8.25 -11.15
C PRO A 143 -3.48 -8.47 -11.54
N LEU A 144 -2.82 -9.51 -11.02
CA LEU A 144 -1.44 -9.88 -11.38
C LEU A 144 -1.35 -10.29 -12.85
N TRP A 145 -2.25 -11.14 -13.30
CA TRP A 145 -2.25 -11.63 -14.68
C TRP A 145 -2.60 -10.52 -15.66
N ALA A 146 -3.62 -9.71 -15.35
CA ALA A 146 -4.01 -8.55 -16.14
C ALA A 146 -2.85 -7.55 -16.27
N HIS A 147 -2.05 -7.39 -15.22
CA HIS A 147 -0.87 -6.55 -15.23
C HIS A 147 0.18 -7.01 -16.24
N LEU A 148 0.52 -8.31 -16.23
CA LEU A 148 1.46 -8.89 -17.19
C LEU A 148 0.90 -8.93 -18.62
N CYS A 149 -0.39 -9.25 -18.78
CA CYS A 149 -1.01 -9.50 -20.07
C CYS A 149 -1.51 -8.23 -20.78
N SER A 150 -1.86 -7.17 -20.04
CA SER A 150 -2.55 -6.01 -20.59
C SER A 150 -2.05 -4.64 -20.12
N TYR A 151 -1.58 -4.48 -18.88
CA TYR A 151 -1.25 -3.15 -18.35
C TYR A 151 0.13 -2.66 -18.80
N PHE A 152 1.13 -3.55 -18.91
CA PHE A 152 2.45 -3.22 -19.47
C PHE A 152 2.51 -3.33 -21.01
N ASN A 153 2.65 -2.19 -21.70
CA ASN A 153 2.85 -2.06 -23.18
C ASN A 153 1.97 -2.96 -24.04
N LYS A 154 0.68 -3.09 -23.75
CA LYS A 154 -0.20 -4.00 -24.50
C LYS A 154 0.31 -5.47 -24.46
N GLY A 155 0.89 -5.86 -23.33
CA GLY A 155 1.40 -7.21 -23.04
C GLY A 155 2.83 -7.50 -23.47
N SER A 156 3.76 -6.52 -23.47
CA SER A 156 5.17 -6.76 -23.86
C SER A 156 5.85 -7.84 -23.01
N THR A 157 5.60 -7.86 -21.70
CA THR A 157 6.07 -8.89 -20.77
C THR A 157 5.68 -10.29 -21.25
N MET A 158 4.43 -10.45 -21.69
CA MET A 158 3.92 -11.72 -22.20
C MET A 158 4.33 -12.02 -23.65
N ARG A 159 4.94 -11.08 -24.39
CA ARG A 159 5.36 -11.36 -25.78
C ARG A 159 6.56 -12.31 -25.83
N VAL A 160 7.52 -12.16 -24.92
CA VAL A 160 8.75 -12.97 -24.93
C VAL A 160 9.20 -13.31 -23.52
N GLY A 161 9.38 -12.32 -22.65
CA GLY A 161 10.13 -12.56 -21.40
C GLY A 161 9.44 -13.51 -20.42
N TYR A 162 8.15 -13.34 -20.12
CA TYR A 162 7.44 -14.25 -19.20
C TYR A 162 7.35 -15.69 -19.77
N PRO A 163 6.94 -15.92 -21.03
CA PRO A 163 7.10 -17.22 -21.68
C PRO A 163 8.50 -17.81 -21.58
N ASN A 164 9.54 -17.04 -21.90
CA ASN A 164 10.91 -17.55 -21.92
C ASN A 164 11.34 -18.06 -20.54
N VAL A 165 11.14 -17.30 -19.47
CA VAL A 165 11.52 -17.77 -18.12
C VAL A 165 10.70 -19.00 -17.68
N LEU A 166 9.42 -19.09 -18.08
CA LEU A 166 8.57 -20.23 -17.79
C LEU A 166 9.07 -21.49 -18.50
N HIS A 167 9.36 -21.39 -19.80
CA HIS A 167 9.90 -22.47 -20.61
C HIS A 167 11.29 -22.89 -20.16
N ALA A 168 12.16 -21.92 -19.86
CA ALA A 168 13.50 -22.16 -19.34
C ALA A 168 13.44 -22.98 -18.05
N TRP A 169 12.60 -22.58 -17.07
CA TRP A 169 12.42 -23.34 -15.83
C TRP A 169 11.82 -24.73 -16.04
N HIS A 170 10.81 -24.84 -16.91
CA HIS A 170 10.14 -26.11 -17.18
C HIS A 170 11.06 -27.13 -17.88
N ALA A 171 12.07 -26.67 -18.61
CA ALA A 171 13.03 -27.55 -19.29
C ALA A 171 13.94 -28.35 -18.33
N HIS A 172 14.06 -27.94 -17.06
CA HIS A 172 14.93 -28.60 -16.09
C HIS A 172 14.25 -29.80 -15.44
N HIS A 173 14.74 -31.00 -15.78
CA HIS A 173 14.30 -32.27 -15.21
C HIS A 173 15.51 -33.17 -14.88
N GLY A 174 15.29 -34.15 -13.99
CA GLY A 174 16.28 -35.16 -13.62
C GLY A 174 17.59 -34.58 -13.06
N GLU A 175 18.71 -35.01 -13.64
CA GLU A 175 20.05 -34.58 -13.25
C GLU A 175 20.26 -33.08 -13.51
N VAL A 176 19.69 -32.55 -14.59
CA VAL A 176 19.81 -31.13 -14.94
C VAL A 176 19.11 -30.24 -13.91
N ALA A 177 17.94 -30.66 -13.41
CA ALA A 177 17.26 -29.98 -12.32
C ALA A 177 18.09 -29.97 -11.03
N SER A 178 18.74 -31.09 -10.73
CA SER A 178 19.59 -31.25 -9.55
C SER A 178 20.83 -30.35 -9.62
N ALA A 179 21.54 -30.36 -10.75
CA ALA A 179 22.66 -29.46 -11.01
C ALA A 179 22.24 -27.98 -10.94
N THR A 180 21.06 -27.65 -11.47
CA THR A 180 20.54 -26.27 -11.45
C THR A 180 20.22 -25.81 -10.02
N LEU A 181 19.55 -26.65 -9.22
CA LEU A 181 19.28 -26.34 -7.81
C LEU A 181 20.58 -26.19 -7.01
N ASP A 182 21.55 -27.07 -7.25
CA ASP A 182 22.85 -27.05 -6.59
C ASP A 182 23.63 -25.77 -6.90
N ALA A 183 23.58 -25.32 -8.16
CA ALA A 183 24.18 -24.07 -8.59
C ALA A 183 23.44 -22.85 -7.99
N VAL A 184 22.10 -22.86 -7.92
CA VAL A 184 21.30 -21.83 -7.21
C VAL A 184 21.75 -21.72 -5.76
N ILE A 185 21.85 -22.86 -5.04
CA ILE A 185 22.31 -22.87 -3.65
C ILE A 185 23.71 -22.26 -3.57
N SER A 186 24.64 -22.69 -4.43
CA SER A 186 26.01 -22.19 -4.42
C SER A 186 26.11 -20.68 -4.67
N THR A 187 25.31 -20.14 -5.61
CA THR A 187 25.30 -18.71 -5.92
C THR A 187 24.79 -17.85 -4.78
N TYR A 188 23.77 -18.32 -4.05
CA TYR A 188 23.16 -17.56 -2.96
C TYR A 188 23.72 -17.92 -1.58
N LEU A 189 24.65 -18.86 -1.44
CA LEU A 189 25.32 -19.15 -0.17
C LEU A 189 26.29 -18.03 0.26
N ASP A 190 26.87 -17.31 -0.70
CA ASP A 190 27.83 -16.24 -0.49
C ASP A 190 27.26 -14.86 -0.83
N TYR A 191 27.90 -13.83 -0.25
CA TYR A 191 27.67 -12.41 -0.56
C TYR A 191 29.04 -11.76 -0.89
N PRO A 192 29.24 -11.19 -2.09
CA PRO A 192 28.24 -10.97 -3.15
C PRO A 192 27.80 -12.25 -3.90
N ASN A 193 26.60 -12.24 -4.46
CA ASN A 193 26.04 -13.31 -5.28
C ASN A 193 26.73 -13.37 -6.64
N ALA A 194 27.36 -14.51 -6.96
CA ALA A 194 28.06 -14.73 -8.23
C ALA A 194 27.10 -15.09 -9.39
N THR A 195 26.16 -14.20 -9.72
CA THR A 195 25.12 -14.43 -10.74
C THR A 195 25.69 -14.53 -12.16
N ASP A 196 26.75 -13.78 -12.48
CA ASP A 196 27.43 -13.85 -13.77
C ASP A 196 28.19 -15.17 -13.97
N ASP A 197 28.77 -15.71 -12.88
CA ASP A 197 29.40 -17.03 -12.89
C ASP A 197 28.36 -18.12 -13.10
N LEU A 198 27.19 -18.00 -12.43
CA LEU A 198 26.06 -18.90 -12.60
C LEU A 198 25.53 -18.88 -14.05
N ARG A 199 25.38 -17.69 -14.63
CA ARG A 199 24.98 -17.49 -16.03
C ARG A 199 25.97 -18.17 -16.98
N SER A 200 27.26 -17.93 -16.78
CA SER A 200 28.34 -18.48 -17.62
C SER A 200 28.41 -20.01 -17.52
N TRP A 201 28.29 -20.55 -16.30
CA TRP A 201 28.22 -21.99 -16.06
C TRP A 201 26.98 -22.60 -16.72
N TRP A 202 25.82 -21.99 -16.54
CA TRP A 202 24.56 -22.50 -17.10
C TRP A 202 24.60 -22.56 -18.62
N ALA A 203 25.11 -21.51 -19.26
CA ALA A 203 25.24 -21.45 -20.72
C ALA A 203 26.21 -22.51 -21.26
N ARG A 204 27.25 -22.86 -20.50
CA ARG A 204 28.28 -23.83 -20.91
C ARG A 204 27.91 -25.28 -20.63
N GLU A 205 27.37 -25.56 -19.44
CA GLU A 205 27.18 -26.92 -18.95
C GLU A 205 25.72 -27.39 -19.05
N VAL A 206 24.77 -26.50 -18.75
CA VAL A 206 23.35 -26.88 -18.65
C VAL A 206 22.64 -26.73 -19.98
N TYR A 207 22.76 -25.56 -20.62
CA TYR A 207 22.04 -25.25 -21.86
C TYR A 207 22.26 -26.28 -22.98
N PRO A 208 23.49 -26.74 -23.27
CA PRO A 208 23.71 -27.74 -24.31
C PRO A 208 23.13 -29.13 -23.99
N ALA A 209 22.88 -29.42 -22.71
CA ALA A 209 22.30 -30.67 -22.26
C ALA A 209 20.75 -30.65 -22.25
N LEU A 210 20.12 -29.49 -22.45
CA LEU A 210 18.66 -29.37 -22.48
C LEU A 210 18.08 -29.99 -23.76
N THR A 211 17.28 -31.03 -23.60
CA THR A 211 16.46 -31.60 -24.68
C THR A 211 15.07 -30.96 -24.67
N TYR A 212 15.00 -29.65 -24.93
CA TYR A 212 13.75 -28.88 -24.92
C TYR A 212 13.39 -28.37 -26.32
N ARG A 213 12.16 -28.62 -26.78
CA ARG A 213 11.72 -28.30 -28.15
C ARG A 213 10.43 -27.48 -28.22
N ASP A 214 9.82 -27.14 -27.09
CA ASP A 214 8.55 -26.42 -27.13
C ASP A 214 8.73 -24.93 -27.42
N PHE A 215 9.92 -24.39 -27.12
CA PHE A 215 10.20 -22.97 -27.19
C PHE A 215 11.70 -22.70 -27.21
N GLU A 216 12.11 -21.66 -27.96
CA GLU A 216 13.49 -21.17 -27.96
C GLU A 216 13.84 -20.58 -26.60
N ILE A 217 14.63 -21.31 -25.80
CA ILE A 217 15.17 -20.81 -24.54
C ILE A 217 16.38 -19.94 -24.82
N ARG A 218 16.39 -18.75 -24.22
CA ARG A 218 17.56 -17.85 -24.24
C ARG A 218 18.12 -17.71 -22.83
N PRO A 219 19.46 -17.75 -22.66
CA PRO A 219 20.09 -17.53 -21.35
C PRO A 219 19.70 -16.17 -20.78
N ASP A 220 19.58 -15.18 -21.66
CA ASP A 220 19.39 -13.81 -21.29
C ASP A 220 18.09 -13.27 -21.86
N ILE A 221 17.44 -12.44 -21.04
CA ILE A 221 16.23 -11.74 -21.42
C ILE A 221 16.36 -10.26 -21.11
N SER A 222 15.75 -9.43 -21.93
CA SER A 222 15.67 -8.00 -21.62
C SER A 222 14.99 -7.80 -20.26
N SER A 223 15.58 -6.95 -19.42
CA SER A 223 14.99 -6.54 -18.14
C SER A 223 13.55 -6.07 -18.33
N LEU A 224 12.63 -6.63 -17.56
CA LEU A 224 11.22 -6.31 -17.67
C LEU A 224 10.79 -5.40 -16.53
N ALA A 225 10.32 -4.19 -16.89
CA ALA A 225 9.87 -3.16 -15.96
C ALA A 225 8.83 -3.65 -14.92
N ALA A 226 8.06 -4.69 -15.26
CA ALA A 226 7.04 -5.28 -14.37
C ALA A 226 7.62 -5.87 -13.08
N VAL A 227 8.88 -6.32 -13.09
CA VAL A 227 9.56 -6.91 -11.93
C VAL A 227 10.97 -6.35 -11.69
N SER A 228 11.48 -5.54 -12.64
CA SER A 228 12.76 -4.85 -12.55
C SER A 228 12.66 -3.44 -13.18
N PRO A 229 11.97 -2.50 -12.50
CA PRO A 229 11.71 -1.16 -13.01
C PRO A 229 12.95 -0.28 -13.18
N SER A 230 13.95 -0.38 -12.30
CA SER A 230 15.08 0.57 -12.31
C SER A 230 16.13 0.24 -13.37
N THR A 231 16.12 -0.99 -13.87
CA THR A 231 16.98 -1.43 -14.99
C THR A 231 16.27 -1.32 -16.35
N ALA A 232 14.95 -1.10 -16.39
CA ALA A 232 14.23 -0.92 -17.63
C ALA A 232 14.53 0.45 -18.27
N LYS A 233 14.53 0.49 -19.62
CA LYS A 233 14.79 1.71 -20.40
C LYS A 233 13.91 2.88 -19.95
N GLY A 234 14.54 4.02 -19.65
CA GLY A 234 13.87 5.24 -19.19
C GLY A 234 13.61 5.32 -17.68
N GLY A 235 14.07 4.33 -16.90
CA GLY A 235 14.10 4.41 -15.44
C GLY A 235 14.95 5.57 -14.93
N TYR A 236 14.64 6.06 -13.71
CA TYR A 236 15.42 7.09 -13.03
C TYR A 236 16.77 6.50 -12.58
N ALA A 237 17.76 6.51 -13.47
CA ALA A 237 19.11 6.13 -13.12
C ALA A 237 19.76 7.22 -12.25
N THR A 238 20.23 6.85 -11.05
CA THR A 238 21.00 7.73 -10.16
C THR A 238 22.39 8.08 -10.73
N THR A 239 22.85 7.36 -11.76
CA THR A 239 24.14 7.58 -12.41
C THR A 239 23.94 8.00 -13.86
N ALA A 240 24.65 9.06 -14.28
CA ALA A 240 24.62 9.60 -15.64
C ALA A 240 25.00 8.56 -16.73
N ALA A 241 25.70 7.48 -16.35
CA ALA A 241 26.10 6.40 -17.24
C ALA A 241 24.93 5.51 -17.70
N ALA A 242 23.96 5.21 -16.84
CA ALA A 242 22.78 4.40 -17.21
C ALA A 242 21.72 5.21 -17.99
N ILE A 243 21.81 6.54 -17.98
CA ILE A 243 21.05 7.41 -18.90
C ILE A 243 21.59 7.31 -20.33
N LEU A 244 22.86 6.92 -20.52
CA LEU A 244 23.55 6.85 -21.80
C LEU A 244 23.47 5.48 -22.49
N THR A 245 22.98 4.44 -21.82
CA THR A 245 22.76 3.13 -22.44
C THR A 245 21.49 3.15 -23.30
N GLU A 246 21.66 3.01 -24.62
CA GLU A 246 20.54 3.03 -25.57
C GLU A 246 19.65 1.77 -25.49
N ASP A 247 20.20 0.66 -24.99
CA ASP A 247 19.55 -0.65 -24.94
C ASP A 247 19.09 -1.04 -23.53
N THR A 248 18.01 -1.83 -23.47
CA THR A 248 17.53 -2.40 -22.20
C THR A 248 18.53 -3.47 -21.75
N PRO A 249 19.08 -3.41 -20.53
CA PRO A 249 20.03 -4.39 -20.04
C PRO A 249 19.41 -5.79 -20.08
N GLU A 250 20.23 -6.75 -20.49
CA GLU A 250 19.88 -8.16 -20.46
C GLU A 250 20.19 -8.74 -19.08
N GLU A 251 19.27 -9.56 -18.59
CA GLU A 251 19.33 -10.21 -17.29
C GLU A 251 19.22 -11.72 -17.46
N PHE A 252 19.91 -12.45 -16.58
CA PHE A 252 19.86 -13.89 -16.58
C PHE A 252 18.44 -14.38 -16.29
N TRP A 253 17.92 -15.30 -17.11
CA TRP A 253 16.52 -15.74 -17.07
C TRP A 253 16.09 -16.24 -15.69
N LEU A 254 17.01 -16.87 -14.93
CA LEU A 254 16.72 -17.46 -13.63
C LEU A 254 16.47 -16.40 -12.56
N VAL A 255 17.22 -15.31 -12.57
CA VAL A 255 16.98 -14.16 -11.68
C VAL A 255 15.59 -13.59 -11.96
N MET A 256 15.26 -13.43 -13.24
CA MET A 256 13.94 -12.96 -13.65
C MET A 256 12.82 -13.97 -13.31
N TYR A 257 13.06 -15.28 -13.39
CA TYR A 257 12.10 -16.30 -12.97
C TYR A 257 11.77 -16.16 -11.48
N LEU A 258 12.79 -16.03 -10.62
CA LEU A 258 12.62 -15.80 -9.19
C LEU A 258 11.92 -14.47 -8.91
N ALA A 259 12.23 -13.41 -9.66
CA ALA A 259 11.53 -12.13 -9.56
C ALA A 259 10.04 -12.25 -9.93
N PHE A 260 9.69 -13.00 -10.99
CA PHE A 260 8.28 -13.27 -11.31
C PHE A 260 7.59 -14.14 -10.24
N ALA A 261 8.31 -15.09 -9.63
CA ALA A 261 7.78 -15.87 -8.51
C ALA A 261 7.46 -14.97 -7.30
N GLY A 262 8.36 -14.05 -6.94
CA GLY A 262 8.12 -13.05 -5.90
C GLY A 262 6.97 -12.10 -6.24
N PHE A 263 6.91 -11.62 -7.49
CA PHE A 263 5.81 -10.79 -7.98
C PHE A 263 4.46 -11.49 -7.81
N MET A 264 4.34 -12.76 -8.18
CA MET A 264 3.10 -13.53 -8.03
C MET A 264 2.66 -13.71 -6.57
N ILE A 265 3.60 -13.61 -5.63
CA ILE A 265 3.31 -13.72 -4.20
C ILE A 265 2.92 -12.35 -3.64
N ALA A 266 3.71 -11.31 -3.88
CA ALA A 266 3.70 -10.09 -3.08
C ALA A 266 3.23 -8.83 -3.82
N ALA A 267 3.16 -8.84 -5.16
CA ALA A 267 2.79 -7.63 -5.88
C ALA A 267 1.30 -7.28 -5.72
N MET A 268 1.03 -5.97 -5.76
CA MET A 268 -0.29 -5.35 -5.72
C MET A 268 -0.41 -4.35 -6.88
N PRO A 269 -0.72 -4.82 -8.10
CA PRO A 269 -0.73 -3.98 -9.29
C PRO A 269 -2.06 -3.25 -9.51
N PHE A 270 -1.98 -1.95 -9.73
CA PHE A 270 -3.11 -1.07 -10.03
C PHE A 270 -2.93 -0.35 -11.36
N THR A 271 -4.05 0.11 -11.91
CA THR A 271 -4.07 0.98 -13.09
C THR A 271 -4.53 2.37 -12.70
N LEU A 272 -3.96 3.39 -13.35
CA LEU A 272 -4.26 4.80 -13.13
C LEU A 272 -4.47 5.49 -14.48
N GLY A 273 -5.68 5.40 -15.05
CA GLY A 273 -5.89 5.76 -16.45
C GLY A 273 -5.09 4.84 -17.38
N SER A 274 -4.12 5.41 -18.09
CA SER A 274 -3.14 4.68 -18.90
C SER A 274 -1.89 4.26 -18.13
N ASP A 275 -1.63 4.91 -16.99
CA ASP A 275 -0.45 4.68 -16.16
C ASP A 275 -0.65 3.44 -15.27
N VAL A 276 0.45 2.95 -14.70
CA VAL A 276 0.48 1.74 -13.89
C VAL A 276 1.18 2.02 -12.56
N LEU A 277 0.73 1.36 -11.50
CA LEU A 277 1.30 1.48 -10.17
C LEU A 277 1.39 0.10 -9.53
N THR A 278 2.55 -0.30 -9.05
CA THR A 278 2.74 -1.60 -8.40
C THR A 278 3.26 -1.38 -6.99
N PHE A 279 2.45 -1.75 -5.99
CA PHE A 279 2.91 -1.81 -4.62
C PHE A 279 3.41 -3.21 -4.27
N TYR A 280 4.30 -3.29 -3.29
CA TYR A 280 4.79 -4.54 -2.73
C TYR A 280 5.27 -4.31 -1.29
N PRO A 281 5.00 -5.25 -0.36
CA PRO A 281 5.55 -5.17 0.98
C PRO A 281 7.06 -5.42 0.97
N LEU A 282 7.79 -4.75 1.86
CA LEU A 282 9.21 -4.97 2.10
C LEU A 282 9.38 -5.93 3.29
N PRO A 283 9.72 -7.21 3.08
CA PRO A 283 9.89 -8.18 4.16
C PRO A 283 11.00 -7.75 5.13
N LYS A 284 10.79 -7.92 6.43
CA LYS A 284 11.79 -7.66 7.47
C LYS A 284 12.18 -8.90 8.24
N ASP A 285 11.22 -9.65 8.75
CA ASP A 285 11.41 -10.96 9.35
C ASP A 285 10.08 -11.71 9.28
N ILE A 286 9.89 -12.45 8.19
CA ILE A 286 8.62 -13.12 7.91
C ILE A 286 8.85 -14.47 7.24
N SER A 287 8.02 -15.47 7.58
CA SER A 287 8.00 -16.71 6.81
C SER A 287 7.35 -16.46 5.45
N VAL A 288 7.85 -17.10 4.38
CA VAL A 288 7.25 -16.96 3.05
C VAL A 288 5.82 -17.55 3.00
N ALA A 289 5.52 -18.52 3.87
CA ALA A 289 4.19 -19.08 4.02
C ALA A 289 3.21 -18.06 4.63
N SER A 290 3.63 -17.35 5.69
CA SER A 290 2.86 -16.26 6.28
C SER A 290 2.63 -15.14 5.27
N LEU A 291 3.70 -14.67 4.60
CA LEU A 291 3.59 -13.65 3.55
C LEU A 291 2.58 -14.06 2.47
N ARG A 292 2.61 -15.32 2.02
CA ARG A 292 1.64 -15.81 1.03
C ARG A 292 0.21 -15.79 1.58
N ALA A 293 -0.01 -16.25 2.80
CA ALA A 293 -1.33 -16.25 3.43
C ALA A 293 -1.89 -14.82 3.57
N ASP A 294 -1.05 -13.87 3.99
CA ASP A 294 -1.38 -12.46 4.09
C ASP A 294 -1.77 -11.89 2.72
N MET A 295 -0.95 -12.13 1.70
CA MET A 295 -1.23 -11.62 0.34
C MET A 295 -2.44 -12.29 -0.33
N ASP A 296 -2.71 -13.56 -0.03
CA ASP A 296 -3.92 -14.25 -0.46
C ASP A 296 -5.16 -13.62 0.19
N ALA A 297 -5.12 -13.38 1.51
CA ALA A 297 -6.20 -12.71 2.24
C ALA A 297 -6.42 -11.27 1.73
N TYR A 298 -5.34 -10.55 1.41
CA TYR A 298 -5.41 -9.24 0.77
C TYR A 298 -6.19 -9.27 -0.55
N ARG A 299 -5.87 -10.20 -1.45
CA ARG A 299 -6.53 -10.29 -2.77
C ARG A 299 -7.97 -10.81 -2.69
N GLU A 300 -8.33 -11.46 -1.58
CA GLU A 300 -9.69 -11.93 -1.30
C GLU A 300 -10.57 -10.86 -0.63
N ASP A 301 -9.98 -9.84 -0.01
CA ASP A 301 -10.71 -8.77 0.65
C ASP A 301 -11.58 -7.96 -0.34
N ALA A 302 -12.85 -7.74 0.04
CA ALA A 302 -13.83 -7.06 -0.80
C ALA A 302 -13.49 -5.59 -1.07
N ASP A 303 -12.92 -4.87 -0.10
CA ASP A 303 -12.50 -3.48 -0.25
C ASP A 303 -11.32 -3.40 -1.24
N VAL A 304 -10.40 -4.36 -1.19
CA VAL A 304 -9.28 -4.49 -2.15
C VAL A 304 -9.79 -4.77 -3.58
N ARG A 305 -10.72 -5.71 -3.74
CA ARG A 305 -11.33 -6.02 -5.04
C ARG A 305 -12.07 -4.83 -5.63
N SER A 306 -12.78 -4.08 -4.77
CA SER A 306 -13.38 -2.80 -5.14
C SER A 306 -12.31 -1.81 -5.60
N LEU A 307 -11.20 -1.67 -4.85
CA LEU A 307 -10.11 -0.78 -5.23
C LEU A 307 -9.52 -1.13 -6.60
N TYR A 308 -9.24 -2.40 -6.91
CA TYR A 308 -8.79 -2.83 -8.23
C TYR A 308 -9.78 -2.47 -9.35
N SER A 309 -11.08 -2.57 -9.07
CA SER A 309 -12.13 -2.30 -10.06
C SER A 309 -12.26 -0.81 -10.42
N PHE A 310 -11.83 0.08 -9.51
CA PHE A 310 -12.02 1.52 -9.65
C PHE A 310 -10.71 2.32 -9.67
N SER A 311 -9.54 1.68 -9.55
CA SER A 311 -8.24 2.37 -9.47
C SER A 311 -8.01 3.29 -10.67
N ASN A 312 -8.45 2.86 -11.86
CA ASN A 312 -8.29 3.60 -13.11
C ASN A 312 -9.10 4.90 -13.18
N LEU A 313 -10.02 5.13 -12.23
CA LEU A 313 -10.83 6.35 -12.12
C LEU A 313 -10.31 7.31 -11.05
N MET A 314 -9.21 6.97 -10.38
CA MET A 314 -8.64 7.75 -9.29
C MET A 314 -7.43 8.56 -9.76
N MET A 315 -7.01 9.54 -8.95
CA MET A 315 -5.71 10.18 -9.08
C MET A 315 -4.70 9.50 -8.17
N ARG A 316 -3.41 9.55 -8.53
CA ARG A 316 -2.35 8.85 -7.81
C ARG A 316 -2.35 9.09 -6.30
N PRO A 317 -2.43 10.33 -5.77
CA PRO A 317 -2.41 10.53 -4.32
C PRO A 317 -3.54 9.82 -3.57
N LYS A 318 -4.71 9.71 -4.21
CA LYS A 318 -5.86 8.99 -3.65
C LYS A 318 -5.65 7.47 -3.71
N LEU A 319 -5.11 6.97 -4.82
CA LEU A 319 -4.82 5.55 -4.97
C LEU A 319 -3.73 5.10 -3.99
N ASP A 320 -2.65 5.88 -3.83
CA ASP A 320 -1.61 5.65 -2.82
C ASP A 320 -2.25 5.55 -1.42
N ALA A 321 -3.04 6.55 -1.03
CA ALA A 321 -3.71 6.55 0.27
C ALA A 321 -4.61 5.32 0.49
N LEU A 322 -5.50 5.02 -0.47
CA LEU A 322 -6.42 3.90 -0.32
C LEU A 322 -5.72 2.55 -0.38
N ALA A 323 -4.70 2.36 -1.23
CA ALA A 323 -3.97 1.10 -1.32
C ALA A 323 -3.28 0.77 0.01
N ILE A 324 -2.60 1.75 0.61
CA ILE A 324 -1.88 1.57 1.89
C ILE A 324 -2.86 1.32 3.03
N ILE A 325 -3.93 2.13 3.17
CA ILE A 325 -4.95 1.92 4.20
C ILE A 325 -5.59 0.54 4.05
N THR A 326 -5.99 0.18 2.83
CA THR A 326 -6.72 -1.08 2.59
C THR A 326 -5.82 -2.30 2.79
N PHE A 327 -4.52 -2.20 2.50
CA PHE A 327 -3.56 -3.22 2.87
C PHE A 327 -3.59 -3.49 4.37
N TYR A 328 -3.30 -2.48 5.20
CA TYR A 328 -3.30 -2.67 6.64
C TYR A 328 -4.67 -3.08 7.20
N LEU A 329 -5.76 -2.57 6.63
CA LEU A 329 -7.12 -2.95 7.01
C LEU A 329 -7.39 -4.44 6.75
N SER A 330 -7.03 -4.92 5.57
CA SER A 330 -7.15 -6.34 5.21
C SER A 330 -6.29 -7.21 6.13
N MET A 331 -5.08 -6.75 6.46
CA MET A 331 -4.20 -7.49 7.38
C MET A 331 -4.81 -7.58 8.77
N VAL A 332 -5.26 -6.47 9.37
CA VAL A 332 -5.92 -6.49 10.69
C VAL A 332 -7.11 -7.46 10.70
N ARG A 333 -7.90 -7.51 9.62
CA ARG A 333 -9.01 -8.47 9.48
C ARG A 333 -8.51 -9.92 9.39
N HIS A 334 -7.44 -10.18 8.64
CA HIS A 334 -6.81 -11.49 8.55
C HIS A 334 -6.30 -11.95 9.92
N PHE A 335 -5.55 -11.10 10.64
CA PHE A 335 -5.05 -11.41 11.99
C PHE A 335 -6.16 -11.77 12.96
N ARG A 336 -7.25 -11.00 12.97
CA ARG A 336 -8.41 -11.26 13.83
C ARG A 336 -9.05 -12.64 13.56
N THR A 337 -8.99 -13.13 12.32
CA THR A 337 -9.65 -14.38 11.92
C THR A 337 -8.73 -15.60 11.98
N ALA A 338 -7.47 -15.45 11.56
CA ALA A 338 -6.54 -16.56 11.35
C ALA A 338 -5.55 -16.78 12.50
N ILE A 339 -5.16 -15.71 13.23
CA ILE A 339 -4.09 -15.77 14.24
C ILE A 339 -4.53 -15.02 15.50
N PRO A 340 -5.54 -15.52 16.24
CA PRO A 340 -6.07 -14.85 17.43
C PRO A 340 -5.07 -14.76 18.58
N THR A 341 -3.87 -15.36 18.47
CA THR A 341 -2.81 -15.29 19.49
C THR A 341 -1.58 -14.50 19.05
N GLY A 342 -1.60 -13.89 17.86
CA GLY A 342 -0.49 -13.07 17.34
C GLY A 342 -0.55 -11.63 17.82
N PHE A 343 0.59 -10.94 17.83
CA PHE A 343 0.68 -9.51 18.15
C PHE A 343 0.65 -8.69 16.84
N LEU A 344 -0.21 -7.66 16.75
CA LEU A 344 -0.23 -6.76 15.58
C LEU A 344 1.13 -6.05 15.39
N ASP A 345 1.85 -5.78 16.47
CA ASP A 345 3.17 -5.15 16.44
C ASP A 345 4.26 -6.08 15.90
N GLU A 346 4.21 -7.37 16.23
CA GLU A 346 5.12 -8.36 15.65
C GLU A 346 4.86 -8.49 14.14
N TYR A 347 3.59 -8.46 13.74
CA TYR A 347 3.22 -8.46 12.34
C TYR A 347 3.65 -7.20 11.59
N ALA A 348 3.31 -6.02 12.11
CA ALA A 348 3.76 -4.75 11.54
C ALA A 348 5.30 -4.68 11.50
N GLY A 349 5.95 -5.27 12.51
CA GLY A 349 7.40 -5.44 12.59
C GLY A 349 7.97 -6.52 11.67
N SER A 350 7.14 -7.36 11.05
CA SER A 350 7.53 -8.37 10.05
C SER A 350 7.78 -7.73 8.68
N PHE A 351 7.41 -6.46 8.50
CA PHE A 351 7.71 -5.63 7.33
C PHE A 351 8.52 -4.39 7.72
N SER A 352 9.32 -3.90 6.77
CA SER A 352 10.00 -2.60 6.89
C SER A 352 9.14 -1.45 6.35
N GLY A 353 8.10 -1.77 5.57
CA GLY A 353 7.20 -0.81 4.93
C GLY A 353 6.54 -1.39 3.69
N ILE A 354 5.89 -0.54 2.90
CA ILE A 354 5.36 -0.87 1.59
C ILE A 354 6.03 0.04 0.58
N ALA A 355 6.59 -0.51 -0.49
CA ALA A 355 7.12 0.27 -1.59
C ALA A 355 6.10 0.30 -2.74
N GLY A 356 6.09 1.39 -3.50
CA GLY A 356 5.25 1.59 -4.66
C GLY A 356 6.04 2.16 -5.83
N TYR A 357 6.04 1.44 -6.96
CA TYR A 357 6.62 1.91 -8.21
C TYR A 357 5.55 2.42 -9.16
N TYR A 358 5.71 3.66 -9.61
CA TYR A 358 4.83 4.29 -10.59
C TYR A 358 5.47 4.26 -11.98
N TYR A 359 4.64 3.88 -12.95
CA TYR A 359 5.00 3.79 -14.35
C TYR A 359 4.10 4.73 -15.14
N LYS A 360 4.72 5.60 -15.92
CA LYS A 360 4.01 6.53 -16.79
C LYS A 360 3.88 5.97 -18.18
N ASP A 361 2.69 6.03 -18.75
CA ASP A 361 2.47 5.69 -20.16
C ASP A 361 2.94 6.85 -21.06
N ILE A 362 4.00 6.60 -21.82
CA ILE A 362 4.53 7.50 -22.83
C ILE A 362 4.41 6.80 -24.19
N GLY A 363 3.34 7.10 -24.93
CA GLY A 363 3.14 6.58 -26.29
C GLY A 363 2.81 5.09 -26.35
N GLY A 364 2.14 4.55 -25.34
CA GLY A 364 1.86 3.11 -25.19
C GLY A 364 3.00 2.33 -24.56
N THR A 365 4.03 3.02 -24.06
CA THR A 365 5.18 2.45 -23.35
C THR A 365 5.15 2.88 -21.88
N GLN A 366 5.04 1.94 -20.96
CA GLN A 366 5.15 2.15 -19.52
C GLN A 366 6.61 2.33 -19.16
N ILE A 367 6.95 3.52 -18.65
CA ILE A 367 8.30 3.89 -18.24
C ILE A 367 8.29 4.10 -16.72
N ALA A 368 9.18 3.39 -16.01
CA ALA A 368 9.34 3.55 -14.57
C ALA A 368 9.76 4.99 -14.26
N PHE A 369 9.00 5.67 -13.40
CA PHE A 369 9.15 7.11 -13.17
C PHE A 369 9.65 7.41 -11.76
N ASP A 370 9.04 6.80 -10.74
CA ASP A 370 9.46 6.96 -9.34
C ASP A 370 9.07 5.77 -8.46
N GLU A 371 9.88 5.58 -7.43
CA GLU A 371 9.62 4.66 -6.32
C GLU A 371 9.30 5.48 -5.06
N THR A 372 8.25 5.11 -4.35
CA THR A 372 7.90 5.69 -3.05
C THR A 372 7.85 4.60 -2.00
N ILE A 373 8.58 4.76 -0.90
CA ILE A 373 8.46 3.91 0.28
C ILE A 373 7.50 4.58 1.25
N PHE A 374 6.46 3.87 1.64
CA PHE A 374 5.48 4.29 2.62
C PHE A 374 5.87 3.77 4.01
N ALA A 375 5.75 4.66 5.00
CA ALA A 375 6.00 4.30 6.37
C ALA A 375 5.04 3.19 6.83
N LEU A 376 5.49 2.36 7.75
CA LEU A 376 4.58 1.61 8.61
C LEU A 376 3.64 2.61 9.31
N PRO A 377 2.42 2.23 9.71
CA PRO A 377 1.51 3.12 10.42
C PRO A 377 1.80 3.07 11.93
N PRO A 378 2.71 3.90 12.49
CA PRO A 378 3.02 3.90 13.93
C PRO A 378 1.82 4.30 14.79
N TRP A 379 0.76 4.78 14.15
CA TRP A 379 -0.49 5.19 14.76
C TRP A 379 -1.50 4.06 14.94
N LEU A 380 -1.23 2.85 14.41
CA LEU A 380 -2.04 1.71 14.80
C LEU A 380 -1.79 1.37 16.27
N PRO A 381 -2.85 1.08 17.04
CA PRO A 381 -2.68 0.74 18.44
C PRO A 381 -1.86 -0.52 18.58
N LYS A 382 -0.85 -0.45 19.45
CA LYS A 382 -0.08 -1.60 19.89
C LYS A 382 -1.01 -2.59 20.57
N SER A 383 -1.04 -3.83 20.10
CA SER A 383 -1.89 -4.87 20.70
C SER A 383 -1.05 -5.93 21.38
N ALA A 384 -1.50 -6.37 22.55
CA ALA A 384 -1.04 -7.63 23.12
C ALA A 384 -1.63 -8.81 22.34
N ALA A 385 -1.00 -9.98 22.39
CA ALA A 385 -1.50 -11.19 21.77
C ALA A 385 -2.95 -11.47 22.19
N GLY A 386 -3.83 -11.60 21.20
CA GLY A 386 -5.25 -11.89 21.42
C GLY A 386 -6.09 -10.75 21.97
N ASP A 387 -5.57 -9.52 21.97
CA ASP A 387 -6.34 -8.33 22.27
C ASP A 387 -7.30 -7.99 21.12
N THR A 388 -8.47 -8.63 21.16
CA THR A 388 -9.53 -8.45 20.17
C THR A 388 -10.03 -7.01 20.14
N ASP A 389 -10.04 -6.31 21.27
CA ASP A 389 -10.51 -4.93 21.38
C ASP A 389 -9.52 -3.97 20.70
N ALA A 390 -8.21 -4.20 20.86
CA ALA A 390 -7.19 -3.43 20.16
C ALA A 390 -7.26 -3.65 18.63
N LEU A 391 -7.45 -4.89 18.17
CA LEU A 391 -7.63 -5.19 16.74
C LEU A 391 -8.91 -4.57 16.17
N GLN A 392 -10.01 -4.59 16.92
CA GLN A 392 -11.26 -3.92 16.54
C GLN A 392 -11.07 -2.39 16.52
N GLY A 393 -10.32 -1.84 17.47
CA GLY A 393 -9.95 -0.43 17.49
C GLY A 393 -9.10 -0.04 16.28
N ALA A 394 -8.12 -0.86 15.90
CA ALA A 394 -7.30 -0.66 14.71
C ALA A 394 -8.13 -0.73 13.42
N GLU A 395 -9.03 -1.71 13.30
CA GLU A 395 -9.94 -1.83 12.17
C GLU A 395 -10.85 -0.59 12.05
N ALA A 396 -11.44 -0.14 13.16
CA ALA A 396 -12.29 1.05 13.18
C ALA A 396 -11.54 2.32 12.78
N LEU A 397 -10.29 2.47 13.24
CA LEU A 397 -9.41 3.58 12.90
C LEU A 397 -9.05 3.58 11.40
N LEU A 398 -8.63 2.44 10.87
CA LEU A 398 -8.32 2.28 9.44
C LEU A 398 -9.55 2.51 8.57
N LYS A 399 -10.72 2.02 9.00
CA LYS A 399 -11.99 2.26 8.30
C LYS A 399 -12.35 3.75 8.26
N LEU A 400 -12.13 4.46 9.36
CA LEU A 400 -12.34 5.91 9.39
C LEU A 400 -11.42 6.64 8.41
N HIS A 401 -10.12 6.31 8.42
CA HIS A 401 -9.14 6.85 7.49
C HIS A 401 -9.55 6.56 6.04
N HIS A 402 -9.96 5.32 5.76
CA HIS A 402 -10.46 4.90 4.46
C HIS A 402 -11.67 5.73 4.02
N ASP A 403 -12.65 5.93 4.91
CA ASP A 403 -13.88 6.67 4.61
C ASP A 403 -13.58 8.15 4.32
N MET A 404 -12.71 8.77 5.12
CA MET A 404 -12.27 10.16 4.93
C MET A 404 -11.63 10.37 3.56
N VAL A 405 -10.70 9.50 3.14
CA VAL A 405 -10.05 9.57 1.83
C VAL A 405 -11.01 9.20 0.69
N SER A 406 -11.81 8.14 0.88
CA SER A 406 -12.79 7.67 -0.11
C SER A 406 -13.83 8.72 -0.46
N TYR A 407 -14.17 9.58 0.51
CA TYR A 407 -15.12 10.66 0.34
C TYR A 407 -14.66 11.76 -0.64
N LEU A 408 -13.35 11.98 -0.80
CA LEU A 408 -12.78 12.99 -1.69
C LEU A 408 -12.93 12.58 -3.16
N ARG A 409 -14.09 12.83 -3.76
CA ARG A 409 -14.48 12.25 -5.08
C ARG A 409 -14.35 13.21 -6.26
N GLY A 410 -14.03 14.48 -6.03
CA GLY A 410 -14.05 15.47 -7.10
C GLY A 410 -15.46 15.75 -7.61
N LYS A 411 -15.53 16.52 -8.70
CA LYS A 411 -16.80 16.85 -9.36
C LYS A 411 -16.96 16.07 -10.67
N PRO A 412 -18.18 15.60 -11.01
CA PRO A 412 -18.48 15.09 -12.35
C PRO A 412 -18.19 16.14 -13.43
N PRO A 413 -17.95 15.75 -14.71
CA PRO A 413 -18.00 14.40 -15.28
C PRO A 413 -16.67 13.64 -15.25
N LYS A 414 -15.57 14.25 -14.78
CA LYS A 414 -14.22 13.62 -14.77
C LYS A 414 -13.72 13.18 -13.39
N ASN A 415 -14.53 13.30 -12.34
CA ASN A 415 -14.09 13.12 -10.94
C ASN A 415 -12.80 13.89 -10.65
N ALA A 416 -12.64 15.06 -11.28
CA ALA A 416 -11.48 15.90 -11.10
C ALA A 416 -11.55 16.47 -9.68
N LEU A 417 -10.55 16.15 -8.87
CA LEU A 417 -10.44 16.63 -7.50
C LEU A 417 -10.39 18.16 -7.50
N THR A 418 -11.10 18.77 -6.54
CA THR A 418 -11.02 20.23 -6.36
C THR A 418 -9.64 20.60 -5.78
N ALA A 419 -9.24 21.87 -5.90
CA ALA A 419 -7.98 22.35 -5.30
C ALA A 419 -7.90 21.99 -3.80
N ASP A 420 -8.98 22.21 -3.05
CA ASP A 420 -9.04 21.86 -1.62
C ASP A 420 -8.88 20.34 -1.36
N GLU A 421 -9.45 19.49 -2.22
CA GLU A 421 -9.32 18.02 -2.08
C GLU A 421 -7.90 17.56 -2.37
N LEU A 422 -7.22 18.22 -3.32
CA LEU A 422 -5.82 17.96 -3.60
C LEU A 422 -4.92 18.36 -2.43
N ILE A 423 -5.22 19.45 -1.73
CA ILE A 423 -4.49 19.87 -0.52
C ILE A 423 -4.64 18.81 0.57
N VAL A 424 -5.87 18.38 0.85
CA VAL A 424 -6.16 17.32 1.84
C VAL A 424 -5.47 16.00 1.48
N LEU A 425 -5.57 15.56 0.23
CA LEU A 425 -4.93 14.31 -0.22
C LEU A 425 -3.41 14.39 -0.21
N LYS A 426 -2.85 15.55 -0.54
CA LYS A 426 -1.40 15.77 -0.46
C LYS A 426 -0.93 15.62 0.99
N ALA A 427 -1.61 16.29 1.94
CA ALA A 427 -1.27 16.19 3.36
C ALA A 427 -1.38 14.74 3.86
N TYR A 428 -2.47 14.04 3.51
CA TYR A 428 -2.61 12.63 3.88
C TYR A 428 -1.53 11.73 3.28
N ARG A 429 -1.20 11.94 1.99
CA ARG A 429 -0.15 11.20 1.31
C ARG A 429 1.20 11.44 1.97
N THR A 430 1.52 12.67 2.36
CA THR A 430 2.75 12.97 3.10
C THR A 430 2.75 12.20 4.42
N PHE A 431 1.66 12.25 5.18
CA PHE A 431 1.52 11.51 6.44
C PHE A 431 1.77 10.00 6.31
N ILE A 432 1.18 9.31 5.32
CA ILE A 432 1.44 7.87 5.12
C ILE A 432 2.83 7.57 4.54
N THR A 433 3.51 8.57 3.98
CA THR A 433 4.87 8.42 3.45
C THR A 433 5.90 8.56 4.57
N THR A 434 5.73 9.57 5.43
CA THR A 434 6.71 9.94 6.47
C THR A 434 6.39 9.30 7.83
N GLY A 435 5.11 9.04 8.11
CA GLY A 435 4.64 8.55 9.40
C GLY A 435 4.88 9.52 10.56
N THR A 436 4.96 10.85 10.33
CA THR A 436 5.22 11.83 11.40
C THR A 436 3.94 12.42 12.00
N ILE A 437 4.04 12.91 13.24
CA ILE A 437 2.90 13.51 13.94
C ILE A 437 2.53 14.86 13.32
N ASP A 438 3.52 15.63 12.89
CA ASP A 438 3.29 16.95 12.29
C ASP A 438 2.48 16.79 10.99
N ASP A 439 2.81 15.80 10.15
CA ASP A 439 2.05 15.50 8.94
C ASP A 439 0.61 15.02 9.23
N TRP A 440 0.38 14.33 10.36
CA TRP A 440 -0.98 13.98 10.81
C TRP A 440 -1.77 15.21 11.24
N ILE A 441 -1.14 16.10 12.01
CA ILE A 441 -1.75 17.34 12.48
C ILE A 441 -2.11 18.22 11.27
N ASP A 442 -1.19 18.39 10.33
CA ASP A 442 -1.42 19.11 9.08
C ASP A 442 -2.59 18.51 8.31
N PHE A 443 -2.61 17.19 8.14
CA PHE A 443 -3.74 16.52 7.50
C PHE A 443 -5.06 16.79 8.23
N ALA A 444 -5.09 16.68 9.56
CA ALA A 444 -6.28 16.92 10.36
C ALA A 444 -6.79 18.35 10.16
N ILE A 445 -5.91 19.36 10.22
CA ILE A 445 -6.25 20.78 9.97
C ILE A 445 -6.84 20.95 8.57
N GLN A 446 -6.17 20.45 7.53
CA GLN A 446 -6.63 20.61 6.15
C GLN A 446 -7.98 19.89 5.93
N TYR A 447 -8.13 18.69 6.47
CA TYR A 447 -9.38 17.94 6.40
C TYR A 447 -10.52 18.66 7.12
N HIS A 448 -10.24 19.25 8.28
CA HIS A 448 -11.20 20.01 9.05
C HIS A 448 -11.64 21.29 8.34
N PHE A 449 -10.73 22.05 7.74
CA PHE A 449 -11.07 23.25 6.96
C PHE A 449 -11.91 22.89 5.74
N TYR A 450 -11.50 21.84 5.02
CA TYR A 450 -12.26 21.28 3.91
C TYR A 450 -13.68 20.91 4.32
N ARG A 451 -13.84 20.15 5.41
CA ARG A 451 -15.15 19.73 5.92
C ARG A 451 -15.96 20.93 6.37
N PHE A 452 -15.37 21.84 7.13
CA PHE A 452 -16.02 23.05 7.65
C PHE A 452 -16.64 23.89 6.54
N ALA A 453 -15.94 24.06 5.42
CA ALA A 453 -16.44 24.76 4.24
C ALA A 453 -17.66 24.09 3.58
N ARG A 454 -17.90 22.79 3.84
CA ARG A 454 -18.95 21.97 3.24
C ARG A 454 -19.98 21.46 4.26
N ILE A 455 -19.95 21.95 5.50
CA ILE A 455 -20.97 21.61 6.51
C ILE A 455 -22.34 22.04 6.01
N GLY A 456 -23.28 21.08 5.95
CA GLY A 456 -24.64 21.28 5.44
C GLY A 456 -24.87 20.76 4.02
N GLU A 457 -23.83 20.32 3.33
CA GLU A 457 -23.95 19.53 2.10
C GLU A 457 -24.23 18.04 2.43
N MET A 458 -24.15 17.15 1.42
CA MET A 458 -24.26 15.69 1.61
C MET A 458 -23.28 15.17 2.69
N TYR A 459 -23.56 14.02 3.30
CA TYR A 459 -22.75 13.47 4.42
C TYR A 459 -21.24 13.45 4.17
N HIS A 460 -20.47 14.07 5.05
CA HIS A 460 -19.00 14.02 5.11
C HIS A 460 -18.57 13.22 6.36
N PRO A 461 -17.63 12.27 6.26
CA PRO A 461 -17.08 11.61 7.45
C PRO A 461 -16.44 12.62 8.41
N ASP A 462 -16.73 12.50 9.70
CA ASP A 462 -16.11 13.32 10.73
C ASP A 462 -14.77 12.71 11.14
N LEU A 463 -13.79 13.53 11.53
CA LEU A 463 -12.66 13.06 12.33
C LEU A 463 -12.96 13.40 13.80
N PRO A 464 -13.32 12.40 14.63
CA PRO A 464 -13.63 12.61 16.03
C PRO A 464 -12.39 13.01 16.83
N LEU A 465 -12.58 13.81 17.87
CA LEU A 465 -11.48 14.24 18.75
C LEU A 465 -10.75 13.06 19.39
N ASP A 466 -11.49 12.06 19.87
CA ASP A 466 -10.90 10.88 20.52
C ASP A 466 -10.05 10.06 19.55
N VAL A 467 -10.43 10.00 18.27
CA VAL A 467 -9.63 9.35 17.24
C VAL A 467 -8.37 10.17 16.93
N PHE A 468 -8.50 11.48 16.75
CA PHE A 468 -7.36 12.37 16.53
C PHE A 468 -6.32 12.26 17.65
N GLU A 469 -6.75 12.32 18.91
CA GLU A 469 -5.87 12.19 20.08
C GLU A 469 -5.23 10.79 20.16
N ARG A 470 -6.02 9.73 19.94
CA ARG A 470 -5.50 8.35 19.96
C ARG A 470 -4.44 8.09 18.89
N THR A 471 -4.60 8.64 17.68
CA THR A 471 -3.58 8.54 16.62
C THR A 471 -2.26 9.14 17.09
N ILE A 472 -2.28 10.36 17.67
CA ILE A 472 -1.08 11.03 18.17
C ILE A 472 -0.43 10.26 19.32
N LEU A 473 -1.24 9.85 20.30
CA LEU A 473 -0.76 9.15 21.49
C LEU A 473 -0.21 7.76 21.18
N SER A 474 -0.67 7.11 20.11
CA SER A 474 -0.12 5.84 19.65
C SER A 474 1.30 6.00 19.07
N MET A 475 1.59 7.15 18.46
CA MET A 475 2.88 7.42 17.81
C MET A 475 3.96 7.85 18.80
N LYS A 476 3.68 8.85 19.66
CA LYS A 476 4.61 9.34 20.69
C LYS A 476 3.85 9.86 21.93
N PRO A 477 3.44 8.97 22.86
CA PRO A 477 2.62 9.37 24.00
C PRO A 477 3.33 10.39 24.90
N GLN A 478 4.61 10.18 25.20
CA GLN A 478 5.34 10.98 26.21
C GLN A 478 5.51 12.46 25.85
N HIS A 479 5.47 12.84 24.56
CA HIS A 479 5.72 14.22 24.15
C HIS A 479 4.44 15.06 24.10
N TYR A 480 3.34 14.48 23.62
CA TYR A 480 2.11 15.22 23.35
C TYR A 480 1.02 15.04 24.41
N GLN A 481 1.15 14.01 25.27
CA GLN A 481 0.18 13.74 26.34
C GLN A 481 0.03 14.93 27.30
N ALA A 482 1.13 15.56 27.70
CA ALA A 482 1.09 16.71 28.60
C ALA A 482 0.33 17.92 28.00
N ILE A 483 0.34 18.08 26.68
CA ILE A 483 -0.41 19.12 25.96
C ILE A 483 -1.88 18.73 25.91
N LEU A 484 -2.17 17.51 25.45
CA LEU A 484 -3.54 17.03 25.22
C LEU A 484 -4.32 16.79 26.51
N GLU A 485 -3.66 16.53 27.64
CA GLU A 485 -4.27 16.38 28.96
C GLU A 485 -4.36 17.69 29.76
N ASN A 486 -3.71 18.76 29.28
CA ASN A 486 -3.76 20.06 29.93
C ASN A 486 -5.19 20.63 29.89
N GLU A 487 -5.74 20.99 31.06
CA GLU A 487 -7.11 21.46 31.19
C GLU A 487 -7.34 22.78 30.43
N GLY A 488 -6.40 23.72 30.55
CA GLY A 488 -6.45 24.98 29.82
C GLY A 488 -6.45 24.80 28.30
N PHE A 489 -5.59 23.92 27.79
CA PHE A 489 -5.56 23.55 26.38
C PHE A 489 -6.91 22.99 25.91
N ARG A 490 -7.48 22.04 26.66
CA ARG A 490 -8.78 21.42 26.35
C ARG A 490 -9.92 22.43 26.35
N ASN A 491 -9.96 23.33 27.34
CA ASN A 491 -10.98 24.37 27.45
C ASN A 491 -10.90 25.36 26.29
N ILE A 492 -9.70 25.77 25.90
CA ILE A 492 -9.49 26.66 24.75
C ILE A 492 -9.83 25.95 23.43
N ALA A 493 -9.41 24.70 23.25
CA ALA A 493 -9.78 23.91 22.07
C ALA A 493 -11.31 23.71 21.98
N ALA A 494 -11.99 23.48 23.11
CA ALA A 494 -13.45 23.44 23.16
C ALA A 494 -14.06 24.78 22.76
N ALA A 495 -13.54 25.92 23.23
CA ALA A 495 -14.01 27.24 22.83
C ALA A 495 -13.91 27.46 21.30
N ILE A 496 -12.78 27.08 20.69
CA ILE A 496 -12.59 27.11 19.23
C ILE A 496 -13.65 26.27 18.53
N ARG A 497 -13.88 25.04 18.99
CA ARG A 497 -14.91 24.13 18.43
C ARG A 497 -16.30 24.75 18.51
N HIS A 498 -16.62 25.34 19.67
CA HIS A 498 -17.92 25.95 19.94
C HIS A 498 -18.18 27.17 19.07
N CYS A 499 -17.19 27.98 18.69
CA CYS A 499 -17.40 29.11 17.77
C CYS A 499 -17.22 28.77 16.28
N THR A 500 -16.84 27.53 15.96
CA THR A 500 -16.62 27.07 14.58
C THR A 500 -17.55 25.91 14.23
N ILE A 501 -17.07 24.66 14.25
CA ILE A 501 -17.76 23.46 13.78
C ILE A 501 -19.07 23.23 14.52
N THR A 502 -19.09 23.36 15.85
CA THR A 502 -20.28 23.08 16.66
C THR A 502 -21.41 24.02 16.30
N THR A 503 -21.16 25.34 16.30
CA THR A 503 -22.19 26.34 15.95
C THR A 503 -22.65 26.16 14.51
N LEU A 504 -21.72 25.98 13.56
CA LEU A 504 -22.08 25.80 12.16
C LEU A 504 -22.92 24.53 11.94
N TYR A 505 -22.61 23.44 12.64
CA TYR A 505 -23.38 22.20 12.60
C TYR A 505 -24.80 22.40 13.14
N LEU A 506 -24.95 23.03 14.32
CA LEU A 506 -26.26 23.30 14.92
C LEU A 506 -27.14 24.14 14.00
N GLU A 507 -26.57 25.17 13.37
CA GLU A 507 -27.31 26.07 12.48
C GLU A 507 -27.64 25.44 11.12
N LYS A 508 -26.65 24.80 10.46
CA LYS A 508 -26.82 24.30 9.09
C LYS A 508 -27.46 22.92 9.03
N VAL A 509 -27.14 22.04 9.97
CA VAL A 509 -27.59 20.64 9.97
C VAL A 509 -28.81 20.48 10.87
N LYS A 510 -28.73 20.87 12.14
CA LYS A 510 -29.85 20.73 13.10
C LYS A 510 -30.92 21.83 12.99
N LYS A 511 -30.63 22.92 12.25
CA LYS A 511 -31.52 24.10 12.12
C LYS A 511 -31.89 24.74 13.46
N ILE A 512 -30.99 24.66 14.44
CA ILE A 512 -31.14 25.29 15.75
C ILE A 512 -30.51 26.68 15.69
N ASP A 513 -31.29 27.71 16.04
CA ASP A 513 -30.74 29.05 16.21
C ASP A 513 -29.93 29.11 17.50
N THR A 514 -28.61 29.17 17.34
CA THR A 514 -27.69 29.23 18.46
C THR A 514 -27.58 30.63 19.05
N GLY A 515 -28.00 31.68 18.32
CA GLY A 515 -27.76 33.08 18.68
C GLY A 515 -26.29 33.53 18.60
N PHE A 516 -25.36 32.63 18.29
CA PHE A 516 -23.95 32.93 18.20
C PHE A 516 -23.47 33.06 16.74
N LYS A 517 -22.36 33.75 16.52
CA LYS A 517 -21.73 33.86 15.20
C LYS A 517 -20.76 32.73 14.96
N VAL A 518 -20.80 32.18 13.74
CA VAL A 518 -19.78 31.27 13.22
C VAL A 518 -18.53 32.08 12.84
N ARG A 519 -17.37 31.71 13.40
CA ARG A 519 -16.08 32.34 13.10
C ARG A 519 -15.39 31.65 11.93
N HIS A 520 -15.65 32.14 10.73
CA HIS A 520 -14.90 31.73 9.54
C HIS A 520 -13.47 32.30 9.58
N GLY A 521 -12.47 31.50 9.18
CA GLY A 521 -11.06 31.93 9.14
C GLY A 521 -10.31 31.93 10.47
N LEU A 522 -10.95 31.54 11.59
CA LEU A 522 -10.29 31.52 12.91
C LEU A 522 -9.04 30.63 12.93
N GLY A 523 -9.09 29.45 12.31
CA GLY A 523 -7.94 28.56 12.21
C GLY A 523 -6.76 29.22 11.47
N ASP A 524 -7.01 29.87 10.33
CA ASP A 524 -5.98 30.58 9.58
C ASP A 524 -5.40 31.77 10.37
N ASP A 525 -6.26 32.50 11.10
CA ASP A 525 -5.84 33.60 11.96
C ASP A 525 -4.92 33.13 13.09
N LEU A 526 -5.20 31.98 13.70
CA LEU A 526 -4.37 31.39 14.76
C LEU A 526 -3.06 30.80 14.22
N LEU A 527 -3.08 30.22 13.01
CA LEU A 527 -1.87 29.64 12.41
C LEU A 527 -0.94 30.67 11.77
N ARG A 528 -1.41 31.90 11.53
CA ARG A 528 -0.63 32.96 10.87
C ARG A 528 0.75 33.21 11.50
N HIS A 529 0.84 33.15 12.83
CA HIS A 529 2.07 33.38 13.59
C HIS A 529 2.49 32.13 14.39
N ALA A 530 2.06 30.93 13.95
CA ALA A 530 2.39 29.68 14.65
C ALA A 530 3.88 29.35 14.60
N ASP A 531 4.52 29.64 13.46
CA ASP A 531 5.93 29.32 13.20
C ASP A 531 6.87 30.51 13.41
N ASP A 532 6.35 31.64 13.90
CA ASP A 532 7.16 32.81 14.20
C ASP A 532 8.09 32.53 15.39
N ALA A 533 9.32 33.05 15.31
CA ALA A 533 10.30 32.91 16.38
C ALA A 533 9.85 33.58 17.70
N ASP A 534 8.94 34.55 17.62
CA ASP A 534 8.39 35.27 18.77
C ASP A 534 6.99 34.73 19.11
N SER A 535 6.89 34.01 20.23
CA SER A 535 5.64 33.46 20.75
C SER A 535 4.61 34.52 21.13
N SER A 536 5.02 35.78 21.33
CA SER A 536 4.13 36.87 21.75
C SER A 536 3.06 37.20 20.70
N LEU A 537 3.34 37.02 19.41
CA LEU A 537 2.39 37.25 18.33
C LEU A 537 1.23 36.25 18.34
N PHE A 538 1.55 34.96 18.48
CA PHE A 538 0.53 33.91 18.64
C PHE A 538 -0.29 34.11 19.92
N VAL A 539 0.38 34.40 21.04
CA VAL A 539 -0.31 34.64 22.32
C VAL A 539 -1.23 35.86 22.23
N ALA A 540 -0.84 36.90 21.50
CA ALA A 540 -1.69 38.07 21.25
C ALA A 540 -2.93 37.71 20.41
N ASP A 541 -2.77 36.92 19.35
CA ASP A 541 -3.89 36.44 18.52
C ASP A 541 -4.86 35.55 19.33
N LEU A 542 -4.32 34.64 20.15
CA LEU A 542 -5.08 33.79 21.04
C LEU A 542 -5.86 34.60 22.08
N THR A 543 -5.20 35.59 22.71
CA THR A 543 -5.82 36.47 23.70
C THR A 543 -6.95 37.30 23.09
N ARG A 544 -6.75 37.83 21.88
CA ARG A 544 -7.78 38.57 21.13
C ARG A 544 -8.98 37.68 20.85
N PHE A 545 -8.75 36.43 20.41
CA PHE A 545 -9.82 35.45 20.22
C PHE A 545 -10.61 35.21 21.50
N LEU A 546 -9.94 34.92 22.62
CA LEU A 546 -10.60 34.63 23.90
C LEU A 546 -11.40 35.81 24.44
N HIS A 547 -10.87 37.02 24.32
CA HIS A 547 -11.59 38.23 24.68
C HIS A 547 -12.88 38.38 23.85
N ASP A 548 -12.78 38.18 22.53
CA ASP A 548 -13.96 38.26 21.66
C ASP A 548 -14.96 37.13 21.93
N TYR A 549 -14.49 35.93 22.25
CA TYR A 549 -15.31 34.78 22.61
C TYR A 549 -16.10 35.02 23.91
N ALA A 550 -15.42 35.53 24.95
CA ALA A 550 -16.04 35.85 26.23
C ALA A 550 -17.08 36.98 26.09
N ARG A 551 -16.74 38.06 25.37
CA ARG A 551 -17.65 39.17 25.09
C ARG A 551 -18.91 38.71 24.37
N GLU A 552 -18.76 37.89 23.34
CA GLU A 552 -19.89 37.34 22.58
C GLU A 552 -20.76 36.44 23.46
N SER A 553 -20.14 35.54 24.24
CA SER A 553 -20.85 34.61 25.12
C SER A 553 -21.69 35.34 26.17
N SER A 554 -21.13 36.37 26.82
CA SER A 554 -21.85 37.22 27.77
C SER A 554 -23.02 37.98 27.13
N ASN A 555 -22.85 38.50 25.91
CA ASN A 555 -23.91 39.24 25.21
C ASN A 555 -25.09 38.33 24.83
N VAL A 556 -24.82 37.12 24.35
CA VAL A 556 -25.87 36.14 24.03
C VAL A 556 -26.56 35.66 25.30
N GLN A 557 -25.81 35.32 26.35
CA GLN A 557 -26.37 34.85 27.62
C GLN A 557 -27.20 35.93 28.33
N ALA A 558 -26.81 37.20 28.23
CA ALA A 558 -27.59 38.33 28.73
C ALA A 558 -28.92 38.50 27.97
N SER A 559 -28.98 38.06 26.71
CA SER A 559 -30.18 38.13 25.87
C SER A 559 -31.07 36.89 26.04
N ASP A 560 -30.47 35.72 26.22
CA ASP A 560 -31.15 34.44 26.47
C ASP A 560 -30.31 33.57 27.43
N PRO A 561 -30.70 33.47 28.71
CA PRO A 561 -29.97 32.71 29.72
C PRO A 561 -29.82 31.21 29.42
N ASN A 562 -30.62 30.65 28.50
CA ASN A 562 -30.55 29.23 28.14
C ASN A 562 -29.48 28.94 27.07
N LYS A 563 -28.97 29.97 26.39
CA LYS A 563 -27.92 29.84 25.36
C LYS A 563 -26.55 30.00 26.01
N VAL A 564 -25.95 28.88 26.41
CA VAL A 564 -24.65 28.83 27.08
C VAL A 564 -23.55 28.21 26.22
N ARG A 565 -22.30 28.60 26.50
CA ARG A 565 -21.08 28.05 25.91
C ARG A 565 -20.08 27.72 27.03
N PRO A 566 -19.11 26.81 26.80
CA PRO A 566 -18.04 26.57 27.76
C PRO A 566 -17.31 27.86 28.12
N PHE A 567 -17.04 28.05 29.41
CA PHE A 567 -16.31 29.21 29.89
C PHE A 567 -14.80 28.96 29.80
N VAL A 568 -14.03 30.00 29.45
CA VAL A 568 -12.57 29.97 29.48
C VAL A 568 -12.09 31.01 30.48
N THR A 569 -11.23 30.59 31.38
CA THR A 569 -10.67 31.39 32.48
C THR A 569 -9.29 31.94 32.12
N GLU A 570 -8.82 32.94 32.88
CA GLU A 570 -7.43 33.40 32.77
C GLU A 570 -6.44 32.28 33.10
N SER A 571 -6.80 31.36 34.02
CA SER A 571 -5.96 30.22 34.35
C SER A 571 -5.75 29.28 33.15
N ASP A 572 -6.76 29.13 32.29
CA ASP A 572 -6.65 28.29 31.08
C ASP A 572 -5.62 28.88 30.11
N LEU A 573 -5.62 30.22 29.95
CA LEU A 573 -4.64 30.93 29.12
C LEU A 573 -3.22 30.77 29.68
N PHE A 574 -3.03 30.95 30.99
CA PHE A 574 -1.72 30.76 31.61
C PHE A 574 -1.20 29.32 31.50
N GLN A 575 -2.09 28.33 31.59
CA GLN A 575 -1.73 26.94 31.37
C GLN A 575 -1.25 26.73 29.92
N VAL A 576 -1.94 27.27 28.91
CA VAL A 576 -1.50 27.16 27.51
C VAL A 576 -0.18 27.89 27.27
N ILE A 577 0.03 29.07 27.85
CA ILE A 577 1.32 29.78 27.77
C ILE A 577 2.45 28.91 28.35
N GLY A 578 2.22 28.28 29.51
CA GLY A 578 3.21 27.37 30.10
C GLY A 578 3.53 26.16 29.19
N VAL A 579 2.54 25.67 28.45
CA VAL A 579 2.77 24.61 27.45
C VAL A 579 3.52 25.13 26.21
N ILE A 580 3.24 26.35 25.76
CA ILE A 580 4.00 27.01 24.67
C ILE A 580 5.47 27.18 25.06
N ASP A 581 5.74 27.62 26.29
CA ASP A 581 7.11 27.77 26.80
C ASP A 581 7.87 26.43 26.84
N ALA A 582 7.16 25.32 27.09
CA ALA A 582 7.75 23.99 27.20
C ALA A 582 7.93 23.26 25.85
N TYR A 583 7.01 23.44 24.89
CA TYR A 583 6.94 22.66 23.65
C TYR A 583 7.10 23.49 22.37
N GLY A 584 7.12 24.82 22.48
CA GLY A 584 7.19 25.75 21.36
C GLY A 584 5.81 26.13 20.81
N THR A 585 5.75 27.30 20.18
CA THR A 585 4.51 27.87 19.61
C THR A 585 3.93 26.99 18.51
N GLY A 586 4.75 26.55 17.55
CA GLY A 586 4.31 25.80 16.37
C GLY A 586 3.49 24.55 16.72
N PRO A 587 4.06 23.57 17.46
CA PRO A 587 3.35 22.35 17.83
C PRO A 587 2.05 22.63 18.60
N VAL A 588 2.08 23.56 19.57
CA VAL A 588 0.90 23.89 20.38
C VAL A 588 -0.20 24.54 19.54
N ALA A 589 0.15 25.51 18.69
CA ALA A 589 -0.80 26.21 17.83
C ALA A 589 -1.49 25.26 16.84
N HIS A 590 -0.71 24.41 16.17
CA HIS A 590 -1.24 23.43 15.23
C HIS A 590 -2.14 22.40 15.93
N LEU A 591 -1.72 21.89 17.10
CA LEU A 591 -2.57 21.01 17.91
C LEU A 591 -3.86 21.68 18.36
N LEU A 592 -3.80 22.94 18.80
CA LEU A 592 -4.96 23.68 19.28
C LEU A 592 -6.01 23.83 18.17
N VAL A 593 -5.56 24.12 16.94
CA VAL A 593 -6.45 24.24 15.77
C VAL A 593 -6.98 22.87 15.35
N ALA A 594 -6.13 21.85 15.25
CA ALA A 594 -6.57 20.50 14.89
C ALA A 594 -7.59 19.94 15.91
N ALA A 595 -7.24 19.97 17.19
CA ALA A 595 -8.11 19.55 18.27
C ALA A 595 -9.38 20.41 18.33
N GLY A 596 -9.27 21.73 18.15
CA GLY A 596 -10.38 22.66 18.18
C GLY A 596 -11.38 22.50 17.03
N TYR A 597 -10.95 21.98 15.88
CA TYR A 597 -11.85 21.70 14.75
C TYR A 597 -12.31 20.24 14.67
N ALA A 598 -11.80 19.33 15.50
CA ALA A 598 -12.29 17.95 15.54
C ALA A 598 -13.80 17.87 15.87
N SER A 599 -14.46 16.77 15.53
CA SER A 599 -15.87 16.60 15.91
C SER A 599 -15.99 16.07 17.33
N ALA A 600 -16.91 16.63 18.11
CA ALA A 600 -17.30 16.07 19.41
C ALA A 600 -18.63 15.29 19.33
N TYR A 601 -19.26 15.22 18.15
CA TYR A 601 -20.53 14.54 17.96
C TYR A 601 -20.31 13.06 17.65
N ARG A 602 -20.89 12.16 18.45
CA ARG A 602 -20.97 10.73 18.11
C ARG A 602 -22.34 10.44 17.50
N LYS A 603 -22.34 9.73 16.37
CA LYS A 603 -23.58 9.33 15.66
C LYS A 603 -24.53 8.48 16.52
N SER A 604 -24.04 7.83 17.58
CA SER A 604 -24.87 7.10 18.55
C SER A 604 -25.91 8.00 19.23
N ASP A 605 -25.57 9.27 19.44
CA ASP A 605 -26.39 10.20 20.22
C ASP A 605 -27.62 10.68 19.40
N ASP A 606 -27.56 10.53 18.08
CA ASP A 606 -28.63 10.88 17.14
C ASP A 606 -29.64 9.73 16.90
N SER A 607 -29.40 8.54 17.45
CA SER A 607 -30.32 7.39 17.30
C SER A 607 -31.35 7.31 18.44
N GLN A 608 -31.28 8.23 19.40
CA GLN A 608 -32.13 8.28 20.59
C GLN A 608 -32.83 9.63 20.80
N SER A 609 -32.76 10.57 19.85
CA SER A 609 -33.44 11.88 19.93
C SER A 609 -34.56 12.04 18.90
#